data_AF-A0A9J6FK85-F1
#
_entry.id   AF-A0A9J6FK85-F1
#
_cell.length_a   1.000
_cell.length_b   1.000
_cell.length_c   1.000
_cell.angle_alpha   90.00
_cell.angle_beta   90.00
_cell.angle_gamma   90.00
#
_symmetry.space_group_name_H-M   'P 1'
#
loop_
_entity.id
_entity.type
_entity.pdbx_description
1 polymer ?
#
loop_
_entity_poly.entity_id
_entity_poly.type
_entity_poly.pdbx_seq_one_letter_code
_entity_poly.pdbx_strand_id
1 'polypeptide(L)'
;MGFDGDTFHSNIQKVPVAQQPQPQPTAKPEHATAAHHGPTLDTDRTNDHVYEFTTRVVRSVMQLSQGVTEARAEEYLDMVKGVGLELRNLLASVDDLMTFFPLWSKKEVEMAHRVLSKDMANLVQAMKLAIKYSKTTLDGEYRRGMLSSAHALAIDAKNLLDVVDSVRLRIQMPLSPTAPPASASSPVGATNGQPAPDEDAATSCVQPEVPPDLEANYDVT
;
A
#
# COMPACT_ATOMS: atom_id res chain seq x y z
N MET A 1 78.17 6.52 -11.54
CA MET A 1 76.78 6.86 -11.14
C MET A 1 75.87 6.56 -12.32
N GLY A 2 74.81 5.77 -12.11
CA GLY A 2 73.86 5.29 -13.12
C GLY A 2 73.79 3.76 -13.10
N PHE A 3 73.10 3.11 -12.15
CA PHE A 3 71.65 2.92 -11.95
C PHE A 3 70.98 2.05 -13.02
N ASP A 4 70.85 0.76 -12.69
CA ASP A 4 69.88 -0.19 -13.21
C ASP A 4 68.44 0.21 -12.83
N GLY A 5 67.48 -0.02 -13.72
CA GLY A 5 66.06 0.24 -13.48
C GLY A 5 65.16 -0.29 -14.59
N ASP A 6 64.71 -1.53 -14.41
CA ASP A 6 63.68 -2.24 -15.16
C ASP A 6 62.50 -1.38 -15.64
N THR A 7 62.27 -1.40 -16.96
CA THR A 7 61.01 -0.98 -17.58
C THR A 7 60.24 -2.21 -18.00
N PHE A 8 59.18 -2.53 -17.24
CA PHE A 8 58.17 -3.54 -17.59
C PHE A 8 57.51 -3.16 -18.92
N HIS A 9 57.77 -3.94 -19.97
CA HIS A 9 57.03 -3.86 -21.24
C HIS A 9 55.74 -4.70 -21.11
N SER A 10 54.59 -4.04 -21.07
CA SER A 10 53.29 -4.70 -21.26
C SER A 10 53.14 -5.15 -22.71
N ASN A 11 53.09 -6.46 -22.87
CA ASN A 11 52.81 -7.17 -24.12
C ASN A 11 51.32 -7.08 -24.46
N ILE A 12 50.94 -6.28 -25.47
CA ILE A 12 49.58 -6.30 -26.04
C ILE A 12 49.63 -7.07 -27.36
N GLN A 13 49.25 -8.35 -27.26
CA GLN A 13 49.01 -9.23 -28.39
C GLN A 13 47.79 -8.75 -29.18
N LYS A 14 48.04 -8.35 -30.42
CA LYS A 14 47.05 -8.04 -31.46
C LYS A 14 46.45 -9.35 -31.98
N VAL A 15 45.12 -9.52 -31.88
CA VAL A 15 44.36 -10.60 -32.55
C VAL A 15 43.22 -10.00 -33.39
N PRO A 16 42.86 -10.58 -34.54
CA PRO A 16 42.11 -9.89 -35.60
C PRO A 16 40.58 -10.09 -35.51
N VAL A 17 39.89 -9.12 -36.12
CA VAL A 17 38.44 -9.00 -36.25
C VAL A 17 37.84 -10.10 -37.13
N ALA A 18 36.79 -10.77 -36.65
CA ALA A 18 35.91 -11.62 -37.45
C ALA A 18 34.52 -10.99 -37.49
N GLN A 19 34.09 -10.66 -38.71
CA GLN A 19 32.76 -10.16 -39.06
C GLN A 19 31.68 -11.19 -38.74
N GLN A 20 30.59 -10.75 -38.11
CA GLN A 20 29.29 -11.43 -38.17
C GLN A 20 28.34 -10.65 -39.11
N PRO A 21 27.46 -11.33 -39.84
CA PRO A 21 26.66 -10.73 -40.92
C PRO A 21 25.43 -9.98 -40.41
N GLN A 22 25.10 -8.86 -41.05
CA GLN A 22 23.79 -8.21 -40.99
C GLN A 22 22.72 -9.04 -41.72
N PRO A 23 21.46 -8.97 -41.26
CA PRO A 23 20.33 -8.96 -42.19
C PRO A 23 19.48 -7.67 -42.07
N GLN A 24 19.08 -7.18 -43.24
CA GLN A 24 18.15 -6.07 -43.51
C GLN A 24 16.67 -6.40 -43.18
N PRO A 25 15.75 -5.40 -43.20
CA PRO A 25 14.42 -5.48 -42.59
C PRO A 25 13.34 -6.02 -43.54
N THR A 26 12.50 -6.96 -43.07
CA THR A 26 11.29 -7.38 -43.79
C THR A 26 10.10 -7.62 -42.86
N ALA A 27 9.08 -6.77 -43.07
CA ALA A 27 7.63 -6.96 -42.97
C ALA A 27 7.01 -7.95 -41.95
N LYS A 28 6.10 -7.38 -41.13
CA LYS A 28 4.93 -7.98 -40.45
C LYS A 28 4.06 -8.79 -41.44
N PRO A 29 3.45 -9.95 -41.08
CA PRO A 29 2.14 -10.03 -40.40
C PRO A 29 2.12 -11.08 -39.25
N GLU A 30 1.59 -10.77 -38.06
CA GLU A 30 0.29 -11.25 -37.54
C GLU A 30 0.03 -12.78 -37.60
N HIS A 31 0.08 -13.51 -36.47
CA HIS A 31 -1.08 -14.01 -35.70
C HIS A 31 -0.63 -14.94 -34.53
N ALA A 32 -1.48 -15.04 -33.52
CA ALA A 32 -1.24 -15.51 -32.14
C ALA A 32 -0.95 -17.01 -31.95
N THR A 33 -0.25 -17.38 -30.87
CA THR A 33 -0.57 -18.57 -30.05
C THR A 33 -0.08 -18.39 -28.61
N ALA A 34 -0.96 -18.72 -27.68
CA ALA A 34 -0.90 -18.55 -26.23
C ALA A 34 0.01 -19.58 -25.51
N ALA A 35 0.53 -19.22 -24.32
CA ALA A 35 0.26 -19.93 -23.06
C ALA A 35 1.10 -19.40 -21.87
N HIS A 36 0.50 -19.55 -20.68
CA HIS A 36 1.02 -19.33 -19.30
C HIS A 36 1.05 -17.86 -18.84
N HIS A 37 0.21 -17.40 -17.90
CA HIS A 37 -0.06 -17.95 -16.55
C HIS A 37 -1.55 -17.77 -16.14
N GLY A 38 -2.19 -18.76 -15.50
CA GLY A 38 -3.55 -18.63 -14.93
C GLY A 38 -3.59 -17.95 -13.54
N PRO A 39 -4.75 -17.76 -12.88
CA PRO A 39 -6.13 -18.07 -13.25
C PRO A 39 -6.94 -16.82 -13.66
N THR A 40 -7.98 -17.07 -14.44
CA THR A 40 -9.09 -16.17 -14.77
C THR A 40 -9.81 -15.69 -13.50
N LEU A 41 -9.34 -14.60 -12.93
CA LEU A 41 -10.18 -13.61 -12.27
C LEU A 41 -10.09 -12.39 -13.18
N ASP A 42 -11.16 -12.14 -13.95
CA ASP A 42 -11.44 -10.83 -14.53
C ASP A 42 -11.67 -9.85 -13.37
N THR A 43 -10.61 -9.53 -12.63
CA THR A 43 -10.59 -8.33 -11.80
C THR A 43 -10.44 -7.21 -12.80
N ASP A 44 -11.53 -6.48 -13.04
CA ASP A 44 -11.58 -5.28 -13.86
C ASP A 44 -10.51 -4.26 -13.40
N ARG A 45 -9.30 -4.39 -13.93
CA ARG A 45 -8.13 -3.54 -13.62
C ARG A 45 -8.25 -2.15 -14.24
N THR A 46 -9.31 -1.90 -15.01
CA THR A 46 -9.55 -0.61 -15.68
C THR A 46 -9.95 0.49 -14.69
N ASN A 47 -10.33 0.11 -13.46
CA ASN A 47 -10.86 1.05 -12.46
C ASN A 47 -10.09 1.08 -11.13
N ASP A 48 -8.84 0.59 -11.09
CA ASP A 48 -8.04 0.65 -9.87
C ASP A 48 -7.27 1.97 -9.71
N HIS A 49 -8.03 3.02 -9.42
CA HIS A 49 -7.49 4.35 -9.16
C HIS A 49 -6.48 4.37 -8.00
N VAL A 50 -6.64 3.48 -7.01
CA VAL A 50 -5.70 3.37 -5.87
C VAL A 50 -4.32 2.91 -6.35
N TYR A 51 -4.27 1.89 -7.21
CA TYR A 51 -3.01 1.44 -7.83
C TYR A 51 -2.36 2.52 -8.69
N GLU A 52 -3.17 3.21 -9.51
CA GLU A 52 -2.68 4.28 -10.38
C GLU A 52 -2.06 5.43 -9.56
N PHE A 53 -2.79 5.95 -8.58
CA PHE A 53 -2.30 7.05 -7.74
C PHE A 53 -1.10 6.62 -6.89
N THR A 54 -1.07 5.38 -6.38
CA THR A 54 0.10 4.83 -5.67
C THR A 54 1.35 4.84 -6.56
N THR A 55 1.20 4.42 -7.82
CA THR A 55 2.30 4.44 -8.79
C THR A 55 2.78 5.86 -9.08
N ARG A 56 1.85 6.83 -9.19
CA ARG A 56 2.19 8.24 -9.36
C ARG A 56 2.94 8.80 -8.15
N VAL A 57 2.52 8.48 -6.93
CA VAL A 57 3.23 8.87 -5.69
C VAL A 57 4.66 8.32 -5.69
N VAL A 58 4.84 7.03 -5.94
CA VAL A 58 6.17 6.41 -5.98
C VAL A 58 7.05 7.05 -7.05
N ARG A 59 6.50 7.32 -8.24
CA ARG A 59 7.22 8.01 -9.31
C ARG A 59 7.64 9.42 -8.91
N SER A 60 6.76 10.21 -8.30
CA SER A 60 7.08 11.54 -7.81
C SER A 60 8.14 11.51 -6.71
N VAL A 61 8.13 10.51 -5.83
CA VAL A 61 9.19 10.30 -4.82
C VAL A 61 10.52 9.93 -5.47
N MET A 62 10.53 9.10 -6.52
CA MET A 62 11.75 8.79 -7.28
C MET A 62 12.32 10.05 -7.95
N GLN A 63 11.46 10.89 -8.52
CA GLN A 63 11.86 12.17 -9.12
C GLN A 63 12.40 13.13 -8.07
N LEU A 64 11.75 13.23 -6.90
CA LEU A 64 12.28 14.00 -5.77
C LEU A 64 13.66 13.47 -5.34
N SER A 65 13.84 12.15 -5.29
CA SER A 65 15.11 11.55 -4.87
C SER A 65 16.26 11.87 -5.82
N GLN A 66 16.00 11.80 -7.13
CA GLN A 66 16.97 12.22 -8.15
C GLN A 66 17.22 13.73 -8.08
N GLY A 67 16.15 14.52 -8.02
CA GLY A 67 16.23 15.98 -7.98
C GLY A 67 16.95 16.50 -6.74
N VAL A 68 16.85 15.88 -5.57
CA VAL A 68 17.62 16.33 -4.38
C VAL A 68 19.13 16.11 -4.54
N THR A 69 19.52 15.15 -5.37
CA THR A 69 20.93 14.86 -5.69
C THR A 69 21.50 15.88 -6.68
N GLU A 70 20.69 16.32 -7.66
CA GLU A 70 21.12 17.15 -8.78
C GLU A 70 20.73 18.64 -8.67
N ALA A 71 19.62 18.94 -7.99
CA ALA A 71 18.97 20.24 -7.96
C ALA A 71 19.34 21.08 -6.73
N ARG A 72 19.07 22.39 -6.84
CA ARG A 72 19.34 23.35 -5.75
C ARG A 72 18.19 23.33 -4.74
N ALA A 73 18.48 23.82 -3.53
CA ALA A 73 17.50 23.87 -2.45
C ALA A 73 16.21 24.64 -2.80
N GLU A 74 16.28 25.57 -3.75
CA GLU A 74 15.15 26.34 -4.26
C GLU A 74 14.08 25.47 -4.94
N GLU A 75 14.47 24.34 -5.52
CA GLU A 75 13.60 23.44 -6.30
C GLU A 75 12.93 22.36 -5.42
N TYR A 76 13.43 22.13 -4.20
CA TYR A 76 12.92 21.08 -3.30
C TYR A 76 11.44 21.29 -2.98
N LEU A 77 11.03 22.54 -2.85
CA LEU A 77 9.67 22.92 -2.52
C LEU A 77 8.68 22.49 -3.62
N ASP A 78 9.03 22.68 -4.89
CA ASP A 78 8.12 22.32 -5.98
C ASP A 78 8.06 20.81 -6.20
N MET A 79 9.16 20.08 -6.00
CA MET A 79 9.14 18.62 -6.01
C MET A 79 8.28 18.04 -4.89
N VAL A 80 8.39 18.55 -3.66
CA VAL A 80 7.57 18.09 -2.52
C VAL A 80 6.10 18.46 -2.71
N LYS A 81 5.78 19.61 -3.33
CA LYS A 81 4.40 19.90 -3.74
C LYS A 81 3.85 18.85 -4.71
N GLY A 82 4.65 18.44 -5.69
CA GLY A 82 4.27 17.38 -6.63
C GLY A 82 3.94 16.06 -5.92
N VAL A 83 4.78 15.64 -4.97
CA VAL A 83 4.51 14.46 -4.13
C VAL A 83 3.23 14.64 -3.32
N GLY A 84 3.03 15.80 -2.70
CA GLY A 84 1.84 16.09 -1.91
C GLY A 84 0.54 16.10 -2.73
N LEU A 85 0.59 16.54 -3.99
CA LEU A 85 -0.56 16.51 -4.90
C LEU A 85 -0.96 15.07 -5.24
N GLU A 86 0.00 14.24 -5.66
CA GLU A 86 -0.28 12.83 -5.97
C GLU A 86 -0.75 12.06 -4.74
N LEU A 87 -0.17 12.37 -3.56
CA LEU A 87 -0.61 11.77 -2.30
C LEU A 87 -2.06 12.15 -1.98
N ARG A 88 -2.45 13.41 -2.17
CA ARG A 88 -3.83 13.83 -1.93
C ARG A 88 -4.82 13.11 -2.84
N ASN A 89 -4.44 12.88 -4.10
CA ASN A 89 -5.26 12.12 -5.03
C ASN A 89 -5.41 10.65 -4.60
N LEU A 90 -4.32 10.03 -4.13
CA LEU A 90 -4.35 8.67 -3.57
C LEU A 90 -5.30 8.58 -2.37
N LEU A 91 -5.12 9.47 -1.39
CA LEU A 91 -5.92 9.48 -0.17
C LEU A 91 -7.41 9.69 -0.47
N ALA A 92 -7.75 10.65 -1.36
CA ALA A 92 -9.12 10.88 -1.79
C ALA A 92 -9.74 9.63 -2.47
N SER A 93 -8.99 8.97 -3.35
CA SER A 93 -9.46 7.73 -4.01
C SER A 93 -9.66 6.58 -3.02
N VAL A 94 -8.87 6.52 -1.95
CA VAL A 94 -9.02 5.52 -0.89
C VAL A 94 -10.23 5.84 -0.02
N ASP A 95 -10.45 7.10 0.33
CA ASP A 95 -11.63 7.54 1.10
C ASP A 95 -12.95 7.20 0.37
N ASP A 96 -13.00 7.45 -0.94
CA ASP A 96 -14.14 7.08 -1.78
C ASP A 96 -14.40 5.58 -1.77
N LEU A 97 -13.34 4.77 -1.89
CA LEU A 97 -13.42 3.31 -1.85
C LEU A 97 -13.85 2.80 -0.45
N MET A 98 -13.36 3.45 0.61
CA MET A 98 -13.70 3.09 1.99
C MET A 98 -15.20 3.19 2.25
N THR A 99 -15.96 4.02 1.53
CA THR A 99 -17.42 4.12 1.72
C THR A 99 -18.13 2.75 1.60
N PHE A 100 -17.61 1.86 0.75
CA PHE A 100 -18.15 0.52 0.49
C PHE A 100 -17.63 -0.56 1.45
N PHE A 101 -16.65 -0.25 2.30
CA PHE A 101 -16.03 -1.23 3.19
C PHE A 101 -16.82 -1.43 4.50
N PRO A 102 -16.85 -2.66 5.05
CA PRO A 102 -17.39 -2.92 6.38
C PRO A 102 -16.51 -2.29 7.47
N LEU A 103 -17.11 -2.01 8.65
CA LEU A 103 -16.48 -1.21 9.71
C LEU A 103 -15.15 -1.76 10.22
N TRP A 104 -15.00 -3.08 10.29
CA TRP A 104 -13.78 -3.72 10.77
C TRP A 104 -12.59 -3.51 9.81
N SER A 105 -12.84 -3.57 8.49
CA SER A 105 -11.82 -3.31 7.47
C SER A 105 -11.51 -1.82 7.32
N LYS A 106 -12.49 -0.94 7.57
CA LYS A 106 -12.29 0.52 7.56
C LYS A 106 -11.18 0.96 8.51
N LYS A 107 -11.15 0.41 9.73
CA LYS A 107 -10.14 0.79 10.75
C LYS A 107 -8.71 0.49 10.30
N GLU A 108 -8.50 -0.63 9.61
CA GLU A 108 -7.17 -1.04 9.13
C GLU A 108 -6.65 -0.07 8.06
N VAL A 109 -7.50 0.26 7.08
CA VAL A 109 -7.19 1.23 6.02
C VAL A 109 -7.01 2.63 6.60
N GLU A 110 -7.83 3.02 7.60
CA GLU A 110 -7.71 4.33 8.26
C GLU A 110 -6.37 4.50 8.97
N MET A 111 -5.84 3.45 9.61
CA MET A 111 -4.51 3.51 10.22
C MET A 111 -3.42 3.75 9.18
N ALA A 112 -3.45 3.02 8.05
CA ALA A 112 -2.51 3.24 6.96
C ALA A 112 -2.64 4.67 6.38
N HIS A 113 -3.86 5.16 6.19
CA HIS A 113 -4.13 6.53 5.76
C HIS A 113 -3.52 7.58 6.71
N ARG A 114 -3.65 7.38 8.03
CA ARG A 114 -3.04 8.25 9.06
C ARG A 114 -1.51 8.20 9.03
N VAL A 115 -0.92 7.03 8.80
CA VAL A 115 0.54 6.87 8.65
C VAL A 115 1.04 7.69 7.47
N LEU A 116 0.46 7.54 6.27
CA LEU A 116 0.83 8.33 5.10
C LEU A 116 0.73 9.85 5.33
N SER A 117 -0.33 10.28 6.01
CA SER A 117 -0.53 11.69 6.35
C SER A 117 0.59 12.22 7.25
N LYS A 118 1.04 11.39 8.20
CA LYS A 118 2.18 11.69 9.07
C LYS A 118 3.49 11.72 8.28
N ASP A 119 3.71 10.78 7.37
CA ASP A 119 4.94 10.74 6.56
C ASP A 119 5.07 11.95 5.64
N MET A 120 3.96 12.43 5.08
CA MET A 120 3.96 13.68 4.32
C MET A 120 4.33 14.88 5.18
N ALA A 121 3.80 14.96 6.41
CA ALA A 121 4.17 16.02 7.34
C ALA A 121 5.67 15.96 7.69
N ASN A 122 6.20 14.76 7.93
CA ASN A 122 7.62 14.53 8.20
C ASN A 122 8.49 14.95 7.01
N LEU A 123 8.08 14.59 5.78
CA LEU A 123 8.78 15.00 4.56
C LEU A 123 8.82 16.52 4.43
N VAL A 124 7.71 17.22 4.64
CA VAL A 124 7.65 18.69 4.60
C VAL A 124 8.55 19.31 5.67
N GLN A 125 8.58 18.76 6.88
CA GLN A 125 9.46 19.23 7.94
C GLN A 125 10.94 19.03 7.57
N ALA A 126 11.31 17.84 7.10
CA ALA A 126 12.66 17.54 6.65
C ALA A 126 13.11 18.45 5.50
N MET A 127 12.22 18.69 4.52
CA MET A 127 12.46 19.63 3.42
C MET A 127 12.69 21.06 3.94
N LYS A 128 11.87 21.55 4.87
CA LYS A 128 12.06 22.89 5.46
C LYS A 128 13.44 23.03 6.11
N LEU A 129 13.90 21.99 6.81
CA LEU A 129 15.25 21.97 7.41
C LEU A 129 16.33 21.94 6.33
N ALA A 130 16.16 21.12 5.28
CA ALA A 130 17.09 21.05 4.15
C ALA A 130 17.24 22.41 3.46
N ILE A 131 16.13 23.11 3.20
CA ILE A 131 16.16 24.46 2.63
C ILE A 131 16.85 25.45 3.59
N LYS A 132 16.47 25.43 4.87
CA LYS A 132 17.00 26.35 5.90
C LYS A 132 18.52 26.23 6.09
N TYR A 133 19.05 25.01 6.07
CA TYR A 133 20.47 24.75 6.35
C TYR A 133 21.32 24.46 5.10
N SER A 134 20.74 24.66 3.90
CA SER A 134 21.40 24.44 2.61
C SER A 134 22.73 25.19 2.39
N LYS A 135 22.94 26.31 3.09
CA LYS A 135 24.15 27.14 3.01
C LYS A 135 25.15 26.87 4.13
N THR A 136 24.95 25.80 4.90
CA THR A 136 25.78 25.43 6.05
C THR A 136 26.49 24.09 5.80
N THR A 137 27.42 23.72 6.68
CA THR A 137 28.11 22.42 6.60
C THR A 137 27.20 21.22 6.86
N LEU A 138 25.98 21.43 7.35
CA LEU A 138 24.99 20.38 7.63
C LEU A 138 24.07 20.07 6.43
N ASP A 139 24.24 20.72 5.29
CA ASP A 139 23.39 20.52 4.10
C ASP A 139 23.20 19.04 3.74
N GLY A 140 24.31 18.30 3.64
CA GLY A 140 24.28 16.88 3.26
C GLY A 140 23.51 16.00 4.24
N GLU A 141 23.50 16.34 5.53
CA GLU A 141 22.75 15.59 6.55
C GLU A 141 21.25 15.83 6.42
N TYR A 142 20.84 17.09 6.24
CA TYR A 142 19.42 17.43 6.08
C TYR A 142 18.85 16.94 4.75
N ARG A 143 19.62 16.95 3.65
CA ARG A 143 19.20 16.32 2.39
C ARG A 143 19.01 14.82 2.56
N ARG A 144 19.93 14.14 3.25
CA ARG A 144 19.78 12.70 3.57
C ARG A 144 18.56 12.44 4.44
N GLY A 145 18.29 13.29 5.43
CA GLY A 145 17.07 13.23 6.24
C GLY A 145 15.80 13.35 5.41
N MET A 146 15.76 14.30 4.48
CA MET A 146 14.64 14.47 3.55
C MET A 146 14.45 13.26 2.63
N LEU A 147 15.54 12.70 2.07
CA LEU A 147 15.49 11.48 1.24
C LEU A 147 14.98 10.27 2.04
N SER A 148 15.40 10.14 3.29
CA SER A 148 14.92 9.08 4.20
C SER A 148 13.41 9.19 4.44
N SER A 149 12.91 10.39 4.74
CA SER A 149 11.47 10.63 4.89
C SER A 149 10.69 10.37 3.60
N ALA A 150 11.24 10.76 2.44
CA ALA A 150 10.61 10.50 1.15
C ALA A 150 10.53 8.99 0.86
N HIS A 151 11.57 8.24 1.19
CA HIS A 151 11.60 6.79 1.00
C HIS A 151 10.57 6.08 1.88
N ALA A 152 10.49 6.45 3.17
CA ALA A 152 9.47 5.93 4.07
C ALA A 152 8.06 6.15 3.49
N LEU A 153 7.75 7.38 3.04
CA LEU A 153 6.48 7.71 2.41
C LEU A 153 6.14 6.78 1.22
N ALA A 154 7.12 6.46 0.36
CA ALA A 154 6.88 5.55 -0.76
C ALA A 154 6.62 4.09 -0.30
N ILE A 155 7.33 3.63 0.74
CA ILE A 155 7.09 2.31 1.33
C ILE A 155 5.67 2.25 1.92
N ASP A 156 5.30 3.27 2.68
CA ASP A 156 3.99 3.33 3.33
C ASP A 156 2.88 3.46 2.29
N ALA A 157 3.07 4.23 1.22
CA ALA A 157 2.12 4.30 0.10
C ALA A 157 1.88 2.93 -0.55
N LYS A 158 2.93 2.14 -0.73
CA LYS A 158 2.78 0.75 -1.21
C LYS A 158 2.06 -0.12 -0.18
N ASN A 159 2.38 0.02 1.10
CA ASN A 159 1.73 -0.72 2.17
C ASN A 159 0.21 -0.40 2.25
N LEU A 160 -0.20 0.85 2.00
CA LEU A 160 -1.62 1.19 1.89
C LEU A 160 -2.31 0.42 0.77
N LEU A 161 -1.71 0.36 -0.42
CA LEU A 161 -2.22 -0.42 -1.54
C LEU A 161 -2.36 -1.90 -1.17
N ASP A 162 -1.35 -2.49 -0.53
CA ASP A 162 -1.37 -3.90 -0.10
C ASP A 162 -2.48 -4.16 0.93
N VAL A 163 -2.72 -3.24 1.87
CA VAL A 163 -3.82 -3.31 2.86
C VAL A 163 -5.18 -3.21 2.17
N VAL A 164 -5.34 -2.27 1.24
CA VAL A 164 -6.59 -2.10 0.46
C VAL A 164 -6.89 -3.34 -0.37
N ASP A 165 -5.90 -3.91 -1.05
CA ASP A 165 -6.05 -5.13 -1.85
C ASP A 165 -6.37 -6.35 -0.97
N SER A 166 -5.73 -6.45 0.19
CA SER A 166 -6.04 -7.49 1.18
C SER A 166 -7.47 -7.40 1.69
N VAL A 167 -8.00 -6.18 1.91
CA VAL A 167 -9.41 -5.96 2.26
C VAL A 167 -10.33 -6.36 1.10
N ARG A 168 -10.04 -5.92 -0.13
CA ARG A 168 -10.82 -6.26 -1.32
C ARG A 168 -10.93 -7.77 -1.52
N LEU A 169 -9.82 -8.50 -1.38
CA LEU A 169 -9.81 -9.95 -1.51
C LEU A 169 -10.68 -10.64 -0.45
N ARG A 170 -10.63 -10.16 0.81
CA ARG A 170 -11.46 -10.70 1.90
C ARG A 170 -12.96 -10.45 1.70
N ILE A 171 -13.34 -9.33 1.07
CA ILE A 171 -14.74 -9.02 0.75
C ILE A 171 -15.21 -9.84 -0.47
N GLN A 172 -14.37 -9.98 -1.50
CA GLN A 172 -14.71 -10.67 -2.74
C GLN A 172 -14.79 -12.20 -2.57
N MET A 173 -14.11 -12.76 -1.56
CA MET A 173 -14.17 -14.17 -1.18
C MET A 173 -14.97 -14.34 0.12
N PRO A 174 -16.31 -14.13 0.12
CA PRO A 174 -17.11 -14.57 1.24
C PRO A 174 -17.02 -16.09 1.29
N LEU A 175 -16.55 -16.61 2.42
CA LEU A 175 -16.63 -18.03 2.75
C LEU A 175 -17.95 -18.61 2.26
N SER A 176 -17.87 -19.68 1.47
CA SER A 176 -19.02 -20.52 1.15
C SER A 176 -19.79 -20.84 2.45
N PRO A 177 -21.10 -20.59 2.56
CA PRO A 177 -21.87 -21.19 3.62
C PRO A 177 -21.90 -22.68 3.32
N THR A 178 -21.14 -23.47 4.06
CA THR A 178 -21.37 -24.91 4.13
C THR A 178 -22.78 -25.07 4.68
N ALA A 179 -23.73 -25.34 3.77
CA ALA A 179 -25.10 -25.67 4.11
C ALA A 179 -25.10 -26.82 5.14
N PRO A 180 -25.91 -26.77 6.21
CA PRO A 180 -26.17 -27.96 6.99
C PRO A 180 -26.87 -28.97 6.06
N PRO A 181 -26.44 -30.25 6.01
CA PRO A 181 -27.14 -31.25 5.23
C PRO A 181 -28.49 -31.54 5.88
N ALA A 182 -29.54 -30.89 5.38
CA ALA A 182 -30.91 -31.32 5.59
C ALA A 182 -31.28 -32.34 4.51
N SER A 183 -31.25 -33.63 4.85
CA SER A 183 -32.04 -34.73 4.26
C SER A 183 -31.86 -35.95 5.18
N ALA A 184 -32.73 -36.15 6.17
CA ALA A 184 -34.00 -36.86 6.05
C ALA A 184 -33.83 -38.38 5.88
N SER A 185 -33.98 -39.09 7.00
CA SER A 185 -34.49 -40.48 7.02
C SER A 185 -34.88 -40.89 8.45
N SER A 186 -36.16 -40.75 8.78
CA SER A 186 -36.89 -41.59 9.76
C SER A 186 -37.24 -42.95 9.07
N PRO A 187 -37.57 -44.09 9.74
CA PRO A 187 -38.55 -44.17 10.83
C PRO A 187 -38.39 -45.29 11.91
N VAL A 188 -39.33 -45.24 12.87
CA VAL A 188 -39.99 -46.31 13.67
C VAL A 188 -39.30 -46.96 14.88
N GLY A 189 -39.94 -46.79 16.06
CA GLY A 189 -39.76 -47.62 17.26
C GLY A 189 -40.47 -47.08 18.50
N ALA A 190 -41.71 -47.56 18.73
CA ALA A 190 -42.44 -47.81 20.00
C ALA A 190 -41.80 -47.37 21.35
N THR A 191 -42.49 -46.95 22.44
CA THR A 191 -43.89 -46.95 22.91
C THR A 191 -43.93 -46.34 24.32
N ASN A 192 -45.10 -45.80 24.70
CA ASN A 192 -45.70 -45.69 26.05
C ASN A 192 -45.22 -44.68 27.11
N GLY A 193 -46.19 -43.86 27.57
CA GLY A 193 -46.46 -43.72 29.03
C GLY A 193 -46.43 -42.31 29.68
N GLN A 194 -47.42 -41.46 29.35
CA GLN A 194 -48.24 -40.52 30.18
C GLN A 194 -47.96 -40.32 31.71
N PRO A 195 -48.52 -39.29 32.43
CA PRO A 195 -48.70 -37.83 32.23
C PRO A 195 -48.08 -36.96 33.38
N ALA A 196 -48.23 -35.63 33.27
CA ALA A 196 -47.92 -34.54 34.24
C ALA A 196 -48.83 -34.52 35.52
N PRO A 197 -48.85 -33.49 36.41
CA PRO A 197 -47.94 -32.35 36.68
C PRO A 197 -47.59 -32.20 38.19
N ASP A 198 -46.66 -31.31 38.56
CA ASP A 198 -46.72 -30.63 39.87
C ASP A 198 -46.14 -29.21 39.74
N GLU A 199 -46.96 -28.25 40.16
CA GLU A 199 -46.66 -26.85 40.39
C GLU A 199 -45.84 -26.70 41.68
N ASP A 200 -44.86 -25.80 41.72
CA ASP A 200 -44.84 -24.67 42.67
C ASP A 200 -43.56 -23.82 42.55
N ALA A 201 -43.75 -22.52 42.77
CA ALA A 201 -42.82 -21.54 43.32
C ALA A 201 -41.61 -21.01 42.51
N ALA A 202 -41.86 -19.80 41.99
CA ALA A 202 -41.29 -18.54 42.50
C ALA A 202 -39.90 -18.05 42.02
N THR A 203 -39.97 -16.86 41.42
CA THR A 203 -39.07 -15.71 41.65
C THR A 203 -37.67 -15.75 41.04
N SER A 204 -37.44 -14.97 39.98
CA SER A 204 -36.73 -13.70 40.07
C SER A 204 -36.36 -13.18 38.66
N CYS A 205 -37.02 -12.11 38.23
CA CYS A 205 -36.60 -11.29 37.10
C CYS A 205 -35.50 -10.33 37.56
N VAL A 206 -34.34 -10.30 36.90
CA VAL A 206 -33.41 -9.17 36.98
C VAL A 206 -32.84 -8.87 35.60
N GLN A 207 -33.22 -7.72 35.06
CA GLN A 207 -32.59 -7.03 33.93
C GLN A 207 -31.26 -6.40 34.36
N PRO A 208 -30.26 -6.27 33.48
CA PRO A 208 -29.25 -5.25 33.61
C PRO A 208 -29.71 -3.96 32.93
N GLU A 209 -29.71 -2.93 33.77
CA GLU A 209 -30.09 -1.53 33.62
C GLU A 209 -29.36 -0.79 32.48
N VAL A 210 -30.11 0.01 31.73
CA VAL A 210 -29.64 0.97 30.75
C VAL A 210 -29.34 2.29 31.48
N PRO A 211 -28.12 2.85 31.46
CA PRO A 211 -27.89 4.18 32.02
C PRO A 211 -28.39 5.27 31.05
N PRO A 212 -29.20 6.24 31.51
CA PRO A 212 -29.63 7.38 30.70
C PRO A 212 -28.61 8.53 30.74
N ASP A 213 -28.62 9.30 29.64
CA ASP A 213 -28.09 10.64 29.41
C ASP A 213 -27.75 11.48 30.66
N LEU A 214 -26.53 12.02 30.67
CA LEU A 214 -26.21 13.28 31.34
C LEU A 214 -25.78 14.31 30.28
N GLU A 215 -26.75 15.08 29.81
CA GLU A 215 -26.56 16.43 29.30
C GLU A 215 -26.33 17.43 30.45
N ALA A 216 -25.78 18.59 30.06
CA ALA A 216 -25.55 19.82 30.83
C ALA A 216 -24.24 19.85 31.66
N ASN A 217 -23.42 20.89 31.64
CA ASN A 217 -23.61 22.25 31.17
C ASN A 217 -22.23 22.87 30.87
N TYR A 218 -22.15 23.61 29.77
CA TYR A 218 -21.07 24.56 29.51
C TYR A 218 -21.33 25.78 30.41
N ASP A 219 -20.35 26.18 31.20
CA ASP A 219 -20.39 27.48 31.87
C ASP A 219 -19.13 28.25 31.48
N VAL A 220 -19.37 29.35 30.76
CA VAL A 220 -18.41 30.37 30.36
C VAL A 220 -18.38 31.39 31.48
N THR A 221 -17.20 31.65 32.05
CA THR A 221 -16.78 32.96 32.54
C THR A 221 -15.26 33.03 32.53
#